data_AF-A0A0J6P145-F1
#
_entry.id   AF-A0A0J6P145-F1
#
_cell.length_a   1.000
_cell.length_b   1.000
_cell.length_c   1.000
_cell.angle_alpha   90.00
_cell.angle_beta   90.00
_cell.angle_gamma   90.00
#
_symmetry.space_group_name_H-M   'P 1'
#
loop_
_entity.id
_entity.type
_entity.pdbx_description
1 polymer ?
#
loop_
_entity_poly.entity_id
_entity_poly.type
_entity_poly.pdbx_seq_one_letter_code
_entity_poly.pdbx_strand_id
1 'polypeptide(L)' 'MDSSIVGKRVVSKVNNLRFYDSPSWADRDVAGSVDEGLGFTILDKVSVDGSPQYKVKNSRGNVFYITASQYYITVK' A
#
# COMPACT_ATOMS: atom_id res chain seq x y z
N MET A 1 -10.46 -15.28 -2.46
CA MET A 1 -10.66 -14.19 -1.49
C MET A 1 -9.66 -14.42 -0.38
N ASP A 2 -8.52 -13.71 -0.36
CA ASP A 2 -7.57 -13.79 0.76
C ASP A 2 -8.21 -13.10 1.98
N SER A 3 -9.14 -13.78 2.65
CA SER A 3 -9.92 -13.30 3.80
C SER A 3 -9.09 -13.03 5.06
N SER A 4 -7.75 -12.97 4.96
CA SER A 4 -6.82 -12.90 6.09
C SER A 4 -6.04 -11.58 6.19
N ILE A 5 -6.09 -10.69 5.20
CA ILE A 5 -5.26 -9.47 5.18
C ILE A 5 -5.99 -8.16 5.47
N VAL A 6 -7.31 -8.12 5.31
CA VAL A 6 -8.08 -6.90 5.60
C VAL A 6 -8.01 -6.60 7.10
N GLY A 7 -7.78 -5.34 7.44
CA GLY A 7 -7.56 -4.89 8.83
C GLY A 7 -6.13 -5.05 9.34
N LYS A 8 -5.28 -5.85 8.68
CA LYS A 8 -3.84 -5.93 8.97
C LYS A 8 -3.11 -4.66 8.60
N ARG A 9 -1.90 -4.49 9.12
CA ARG A 9 -1.05 -3.35 8.81
C ARG A 9 0.02 -3.72 7.79
N VAL A 10 0.03 -3.04 6.65
CA VAL A 10 1.19 -3.07 5.75
C VAL A 10 2.24 -2.08 6.29
N VAL A 11 3.49 -2.51 6.36
CA VAL A 11 4.62 -1.74 6.89
C VAL A 11 5.73 -1.71 5.86
N SER A 12 6.29 -0.52 5.59
CA SER A 12 7.42 -0.38 4.68
C SER A 12 8.69 -0.99 5.27
N LYS A 13 9.47 -1.67 4.44
CA LYS A 13 10.82 -2.16 4.73
C LYS A 13 11.93 -1.21 4.24
N VAL A 14 11.55 -0.15 3.53
CA VAL A 14 12.49 0.81 2.93
C VAL A 14 12.02 2.24 3.16
N ASN A 15 12.97 3.18 3.12
CA ASN A 15 12.63 4.60 3.12
C ASN A 15 12.10 5.04 1.75
N ASN A 16 11.30 6.11 1.75
CA ASN A 16 10.74 6.72 0.54
C ASN A 16 9.92 5.75 -0.35
N LEU A 17 9.23 4.76 0.22
CA LEU A 17 8.35 3.88 -0.55
C LEU A 17 7.12 4.64 -1.04
N ARG A 18 6.91 4.72 -2.35
CA ARG A 18 5.78 5.46 -2.94
C ARG A 18 4.43 4.82 -2.62
N PHE A 19 3.44 5.68 -2.39
CA PHE A 19 2.02 5.33 -2.41
C PHE A 19 1.25 6.28 -3.33
N TYR A 20 0.08 5.85 -3.78
CA TYR A 20 -0.63 6.43 -4.91
C TYR A 20 -2.07 6.81 -4.54
N ASP A 21 -2.60 7.86 -5.18
CA ASP A 21 -3.99 8.33 -5.00
C ASP A 21 -5.00 7.47 -5.78
N SER A 22 -4.54 6.78 -6.82
CA SER A 22 -5.33 5.89 -7.67
C SER A 22 -4.65 4.51 -7.79
N PRO A 23 -5.38 3.44 -8.17
CA PRO A 23 -4.78 2.14 -8.44
C PRO A 23 -3.98 2.20 -9.75
N SER A 24 -2.74 2.68 -9.65
CA SER A 24 -1.86 3.05 -10.76
C SER A 24 -0.39 2.87 -10.36
N TRP A 25 0.49 2.76 -11.35
CA TRP A 25 1.94 2.82 -11.18
C TRP A 25 2.57 4.06 -11.82
N ALA A 26 1.76 4.98 -12.35
CA ALA A 26 2.24 6.16 -13.05
C ALA A 26 2.72 7.25 -12.08
N ASP A 27 3.76 7.98 -12.45
CA ASP A 27 4.33 9.06 -11.62
C ASP A 27 3.32 10.15 -11.27
N ARG A 28 2.37 10.44 -12.17
CA ARG A 28 1.31 11.44 -11.96
C ARG A 28 0.35 11.09 -10.82
N ASP A 29 0.26 9.80 -10.47
CA ASP A 29 -0.66 9.28 -9.47
C ASP A 29 0.03 9.10 -8.10
N VAL A 30 1.32 9.45 -7.98
CA VAL A 30 2.05 9.39 -6.71
C VAL A 30 1.50 10.45 -5.76
N ALA A 31 0.95 9.98 -4.64
CA ALA A 31 0.41 10.82 -3.57
C ALA A 31 1.48 11.22 -2.55
N GLY A 32 2.54 10.41 -2.42
CA GLY A 32 3.64 10.66 -1.51
C GLY A 32 4.52 9.43 -1.29
N SER A 33 5.34 9.48 -0.24
CA SER A 33 6.18 8.38 0.20
C SER A 33 6.02 8.06 1.69
N VAL A 34 6.29 6.81 2.05
CA VAL A 34 6.30 6.32 3.42
C VAL A 34 7.67 5.72 3.76
N ASP A 35 8.18 6.07 4.93
CA ASP A 35 9.48 5.58 5.38
C ASP A 35 9.41 4.22 6.07
N GLU A 36 10.57 3.60 6.27
CA GLU A 36 10.71 2.29 6.89
C GLU A 36 10.04 2.25 8.27
N GLY A 37 9.34 1.15 8.58
CA GLY A 37 8.61 0.97 9.85
C GLY A 37 7.25 1.69 9.93
N LEU A 38 7.01 2.68 9.05
CA LEU A 38 5.71 3.32 8.89
C LEU A 38 4.81 2.50 7.93
N GLY A 39 3.52 2.80 7.93
CA GLY A 39 2.56 1.91 7.30
C GLY A 39 1.09 2.27 7.52
N PHE A 40 0.23 1.47 6.90
CA PHE A 40 -1.20 1.74 6.72
C PHE A 40 -2.05 0.51 7.03
N THR A 41 -3.33 0.72 7.34
CA THR A 41 -4.29 -0.38 7.47
C THR A 41 -4.74 -0.84 6.09
N ILE A 42 -4.71 -2.15 5.83
CA ILE A 42 -5.16 -2.73 4.57
C ILE A 42 -6.70 -2.79 4.56
N LEU A 43 -7.29 -2.25 3.50
CA LEU A 43 -8.72 -2.33 3.22
C LEU A 43 -9.04 -3.42 2.20
N ASP A 44 -8.18 -3.58 1.19
CA ASP A 44 -8.37 -4.55 0.11
C ASP A 44 -7.06 -4.81 -0.65
N LYS A 45 -7.06 -5.78 -1.55
CA LYS A 45 -5.97 -6.07 -2.48
C LYS A 45 -6.50 -6.02 -3.92
N VAL A 46 -5.86 -5.23 -4.76
CA VAL A 46 -6.25 -4.99 -6.16
C VAL A 46 -5.11 -5.38 -7.10
N SER A 47 -5.46 -5.77 -8.33
CA SER A 47 -4.48 -6.00 -9.40
C SER A 47 -4.43 -4.79 -10.32
N VAL A 48 -3.24 -4.24 -10.54
CA VAL A 48 -3.00 -3.05 -11.38
C VAL A 48 -1.94 -3.42 -12.40
N ASP A 49 -2.32 -3.48 -13.68
CA ASP A 49 -1.45 -3.86 -14.80
C ASP A 49 -0.66 -5.16 -14.57
N GLY A 50 -1.33 -6.15 -13.95
CA GLY A 50 -0.74 -7.46 -13.64
C GLY A 50 0.10 -7.52 -12.35
N SER A 51 0.28 -6.39 -11.64
CA SER A 51 1.00 -6.33 -10.36
C SER A 51 0.06 -5.95 -9.19
N PRO A 52 0.14 -6.63 -8.04
CA PRO A 52 -0.78 -6.38 -6.94
C PRO A 52 -0.42 -5.12 -6.12
N GLN A 53 -1.45 -4.38 -5.73
CA GLN A 53 -1.41 -3.31 -4.74
C GLN A 53 -2.35 -3.61 -3.58
N TYR A 54 -2.06 -3.04 -2.41
CA TYR A 54 -3.03 -2.92 -1.32
C TYR A 54 -3.73 -1.57 -1.41
N LYS A 55 -5.07 -1.60 -1.36
CA LYS A 55 -5.87 -0.43 -1.00
C LYS A 55 -5.75 -0.26 0.51
N VAL A 56 -5.29 0.91 0.94
CA VAL A 56 -4.93 1.15 2.34
C VAL A 56 -5.54 2.43 2.88
N LYS A 57 -5.62 2.54 4.21
CA LYS A 57 -6.10 3.72 4.92
C LYS A 57 -5.05 4.22 5.90
N ASN A 58 -4.80 5.53 5.92
CA ASN A 58 -3.94 6.15 6.92
C ASN A 58 -4.72 6.45 8.23
N SER A 59 -4.02 6.94 9.25
CA SER A 59 -4.62 7.31 10.55
C SER A 59 -5.65 8.44 10.47
N ARG A 60 -5.66 9.21 9.38
CA ARG A 60 -6.62 10.30 9.11
C ARG A 60 -7.85 9.85 8.31
N GLY A 61 -7.92 8.57 7.94
CA GLY A 61 -9.04 8.02 7.17
C GLY A 61 -8.91 8.16 5.64
N ASN A 62 -7.83 8.77 5.14
CA ASN A 62 -7.60 8.90 3.70
C ASN A 62 -7.18 7.55 3.10
N VAL A 63 -7.66 7.28 1.88
CA VAL A 63 -7.43 6.03 1.17
C VAL A 63 -6.36 6.22 0.10
N PHE A 64 -5.42 5.29 0.03
CA PHE A 64 -4.33 5.27 -0.93
C PHE A 64 -4.09 3.84 -1.44
N TYR A 65 -3.11 3.71 -2.33
CA TYR A 65 -2.65 2.44 -2.87
C TYR A 65 -1.14 2.29 -2.68
N ILE A 66 -0.68 1.12 -2.27
CA ILE A 66 0.75 0.83 -2.06
C ILE A 66 1.08 -0.56 -2.59
N THR A 67 2.34 -0.79 -2.99
CA THR A 67 2.77 -2.10 -3.49
C THR A 67 2.48 -3.23 -2.51
N ALA A 68 2.00 -4.37 -3.03
CA ALA A 68 1.88 -5.61 -2.26
C ALA A 68 3.13 -6.50 -2.36
N SER A 69 4.22 -6.02 -2.99
CA SER A 69 5.47 -6.77 -3.12
C SER A 69 6.17 -6.94 -1.77
N GLN A 70 6.29 -8.18 -1.33
CA GLN A 70 6.96 -8.58 -0.07
C GLN A 70 8.45 -8.18 0.00
N TYR A 71 9.04 -7.79 -1.14
CA TYR A 71 10.38 -7.22 -1.15
C TYR A 71 10.41 -5.89 -0.39
N TYR A 72 9.43 -5.02 -0.63
CA TYR A 72 9.35 -3.66 -0.07
C TYR A 72 8.48 -3.54 1.18
N ILE A 73 7.59 -4.50 1.43
CA ILE A 73 6.66 -4.44 2.56
C ILE A 73 6.65 -5.70 3.41
N THR A 74 6.15 -5.56 4.63
CA THR A 74 5.73 -6.64 5.52
C THR A 74 4.28 -6.42 5.92
N VAL A 75 3.46 -7.48 5.96
CA VAL A 75 2.10 -7.42 6.51
C VAL A 75 2.13 -7.96 7.94
N LYS A 76 1.57 -7.21 8.89
CA LYS A 76 1.41 -7.57 10.30
C LYS A 76 -0.05 -7.81 10.62
#